data_AF-A0A6H1ZGG2-F1
#
_entry.id   AF-A0A6H1ZGG2-F1
#
_cell.length_a   1.000
_cell.length_b   1.000
_cell.length_c   1.000
_cell.angle_alpha   90.00
_cell.angle_beta   90.00
_cell.angle_gamma   90.00
#
_symmetry.space_group_name_H-M   'P 1'
#
loop_
_entity.id
_entity.type
_entity.pdbx_description
1 polymer ?
#
loop_
_entity_poly.entity_id
_entity_poly.type
_entity_poly.pdbx_seq_one_letter_code
_entity_poly.pdbx_strand_id
1 'polypeptide(L)'
;MGDSQQDREVSVEEMLRDATASAEPGGYDNANNRIVARGDTGEGTAPMIVSSIKSAGWVYVWDNITGERSIVNRNMLVGQLAKRREDGSLVFTTRNPGITPWRGEVKCILHPDDPNRRAYDDLGLAVCKKSNMPNTYQMRRHMEKRHKAEYSAIQEIEKDAKEREARSFQESLMKQMANQSGGTSVTRRKAKK
;
A
#
# COMPACT_ATOMS: atom_id res chain seq x y z
N MET A 1 -17.02 4.80 50.29
CA MET A 1 -15.67 4.94 49.70
C MET A 1 -15.87 4.89 48.19
N GLY A 2 -16.02 6.07 47.57
CA GLY A 2 -16.29 6.21 46.15
C GLY A 2 -14.97 6.38 45.42
N ASP A 3 -14.60 5.38 44.64
CA ASP A 3 -13.45 5.41 43.75
C ASP A 3 -13.93 5.99 42.41
N SER A 4 -14.13 7.31 42.39
CA SER A 4 -14.68 8.03 41.24
C SER A 4 -13.54 8.66 40.42
N GLN A 5 -13.23 8.00 39.30
CA GLN A 5 -12.90 8.62 38.02
C GLN A 5 -11.81 9.71 38.05
N GLN A 6 -10.57 9.29 38.28
CA GLN A 6 -9.38 10.05 37.86
C GLN A 6 -8.93 9.59 36.47
N ASP A 7 -9.83 9.55 35.48
CA ASP A 7 -9.47 9.30 34.09
C ASP A 7 -9.34 10.62 33.33
N ARG A 8 -8.16 11.23 33.47
CA ARG A 8 -7.37 11.83 32.38
C ARG A 8 -8.11 12.73 31.39
N GLU A 9 -8.73 13.81 31.86
CA GLU A 9 -8.93 15.00 31.03
C GLU A 9 -7.59 15.71 30.84
N VAL A 10 -6.75 15.19 29.94
CA VAL A 10 -5.59 15.95 29.45
C VAL A 10 -6.16 17.15 28.69
N SER A 11 -6.06 18.34 29.29
CA SER A 11 -6.58 19.57 28.69
C SER A 11 -5.87 19.82 27.34
N VAL A 12 -6.60 20.37 26.37
CA VAL A 12 -6.04 20.82 25.08
C VAL A 12 -4.83 21.74 25.30
N GLU A 13 -4.82 22.49 26.40
CA GLU A 13 -3.72 23.37 26.81
C GLU A 13 -2.46 22.61 27.23
N GLU A 14 -2.60 21.45 27.85
CA GLU A 14 -1.48 20.56 28.22
C GLU A 14 -0.90 19.90 26.96
N MET A 15 -1.76 19.46 26.03
CA MET A 15 -1.34 18.94 24.73
C MET A 15 -0.64 19.97 23.84
N LEU A 16 -0.99 21.25 23.96
CA LEU A 16 -0.29 22.34 23.26
C LEU A 16 1.13 22.57 23.80
N ARG A 17 1.41 22.23 25.07
CA ARG A 17 2.75 22.32 25.66
C ARG A 17 3.64 21.15 25.25
N ASP A 18 3.08 19.95 25.13
CA ASP A 18 3.81 18.72 24.76
C ASP A 18 4.03 18.53 23.25
N ALA A 19 3.59 19.50 22.45
CA ALA A 19 3.75 19.52 21.00
C ALA A 19 5.22 19.48 20.55
N THR A 20 5.66 18.29 20.12
CA THR A 20 6.97 18.11 19.48
C THR A 20 6.97 18.68 18.06
N ALA A 21 7.90 19.61 17.80
CA ALA A 21 8.08 20.20 16.48
C ALA A 21 8.56 19.14 15.48
N SER A 22 7.86 19.04 14.35
CA SER A 22 8.23 18.27 13.17
C SER A 22 9.02 19.12 12.20
N ALA A 23 9.93 18.47 11.46
CA ALA A 23 10.53 19.05 10.27
C ALA A 23 9.43 19.42 9.25
N GLU A 24 9.67 20.51 8.53
CA GLU A 24 8.74 21.04 7.54
C GLU A 24 8.62 20.08 6.35
N PRO A 25 7.42 19.69 5.90
CA PRO A 25 7.22 18.91 4.68
C PRO A 25 7.50 19.78 3.46
N GLY A 26 8.46 19.35 2.65
CA GLY A 26 8.98 20.11 1.51
C GLY A 26 10.39 20.60 1.83
N GLY A 27 11.35 20.40 0.93
CA GLY A 27 12.75 20.82 1.10
C GLY A 27 12.94 22.34 1.01
N TYR A 28 12.09 23.08 1.73
CA TYR A 28 12.22 24.51 1.99
C TYR A 28 12.86 24.70 3.35
N ASP A 29 13.93 23.95 3.61
CA ASP A 29 14.87 24.26 4.66
C ASP A 29 15.38 25.67 4.40
N ASN A 30 14.99 26.60 5.29
CA ASN A 30 15.39 28.01 5.31
C ASN A 30 16.92 28.23 5.30
N ALA A 31 17.71 27.15 5.33
CA ALA A 31 19.16 27.13 5.20
C ALA A 31 19.64 27.14 3.73
N ASN A 32 18.81 26.71 2.77
CA ASN A 32 19.21 26.55 1.38
C ASN A 32 18.35 27.45 0.48
N ASN A 33 18.81 28.68 0.25
CA ASN A 33 18.30 29.63 -0.75
C ASN A 33 18.18 28.96 -2.15
N ARG A 34 17.08 28.24 -2.41
CA ARG A 34 16.80 27.65 -3.72
C ARG A 34 16.29 28.75 -4.65
N ILE A 35 17.10 29.03 -5.65
CA ILE A 35 16.80 29.90 -6.79
C ILE A 35 15.57 29.31 -7.51
N VAL A 36 14.47 30.06 -7.57
CA VAL A 36 13.20 29.62 -8.19
C VAL A 36 13.23 29.79 -9.72
N ALA A 37 14.06 30.73 -10.21
CA ALA A 37 14.37 30.91 -11.62
C ALA A 37 15.84 31.28 -11.80
N ARG A 38 16.60 30.46 -12.55
CA ARG A 38 17.93 30.85 -13.05
C ARG A 38 17.72 31.90 -14.13
N GLY A 39 18.25 33.10 -13.98
CA GLY A 39 18.12 34.20 -14.95
C GLY A 39 18.87 33.98 -16.28
N ASP A 40 19.05 32.72 -16.71
CA ASP A 40 19.86 32.33 -17.87
C ASP A 40 19.00 31.92 -19.08
N THR A 41 17.66 31.98 -18.98
CA THR A 41 16.72 31.57 -20.04
C THR A 41 16.02 32.72 -20.78
N GLY A 42 16.44 33.98 -20.58
CA GLY A 42 15.91 35.10 -21.36
C GLY A 42 16.34 36.47 -20.84
N GLU A 43 16.82 37.30 -21.77
CA GLU A 43 17.23 38.70 -21.57
C GLU A 43 16.32 39.45 -20.60
N GLY A 44 16.90 39.89 -19.48
CA GLY A 44 16.30 40.90 -18.60
C GLY A 44 15.50 40.39 -17.38
N THR A 45 15.45 39.09 -17.10
CA THR A 45 14.68 38.59 -15.95
C THR A 45 15.56 38.42 -14.71
N ALA A 46 15.37 39.27 -13.70
CA ALA A 46 16.08 39.14 -12.42
C ALA A 46 15.74 37.81 -11.73
N PRO A 47 16.72 37.09 -11.16
CA PRO A 47 16.48 35.82 -10.46
C PRO A 47 15.61 36.05 -9.23
N MET A 48 14.45 35.41 -9.18
CA MET A 48 13.62 35.40 -7.98
C MET A 48 14.20 34.42 -6.96
N ILE A 49 14.70 34.95 -5.84
CA ILE A 49 15.19 34.20 -4.68
C ILE A 49 14.13 34.32 -3.59
N VAL A 50 13.65 33.19 -3.09
CA VAL A 50 12.74 33.16 -1.93
C VAL A 50 13.56 33.50 -0.69
N SER A 51 13.38 34.71 -0.16
CA SER A 51 14.23 35.27 0.90
C SER A 51 13.92 34.73 2.31
N SER A 52 12.67 34.36 2.60
CA SER A 52 12.32 33.60 3.81
C SER A 52 10.86 33.15 3.76
N ILE A 53 10.59 31.84 3.86
CA ILE A 53 9.26 31.34 4.19
C ILE A 53 9.25 31.08 5.69
N LYS A 54 8.62 31.97 6.47
CA LYS A 54 8.36 31.71 7.88
C LYS A 54 7.18 30.73 7.97
N SER A 55 7.47 29.44 7.84
CA SER A 55 6.49 28.42 8.19
C SER A 55 6.26 28.46 9.71
N ALA A 56 5.01 28.34 10.15
CA ALA A 56 4.64 28.37 11.57
C ALA A 56 5.11 27.13 12.36
N GLY A 57 5.89 26.25 11.72
CA GLY A 57 6.28 24.96 12.25
C GLY A 57 5.18 23.93 12.06
N TRP A 58 5.60 22.68 11.91
CA TRP A 58 4.72 21.53 11.84
C TRP A 58 4.81 20.75 13.14
N VAL A 59 3.73 20.11 13.54
CA VAL A 59 3.64 19.34 14.79
C VAL A 59 3.11 17.95 14.47
N TYR A 60 3.67 16.94 15.13
CA TYR A 60 3.15 15.58 15.06
C TYR A 60 1.95 15.42 15.98
N VAL A 61 0.89 14.85 15.43
CA VAL A 61 -0.34 14.52 16.14
C VAL A 61 -0.67 13.06 15.87
N TRP A 62 -1.12 12.33 16.88
CA TRP A 62 -1.51 10.93 16.78
C TRP A 62 -3.02 10.79 16.91
N ASP A 63 -3.63 9.88 16.15
CA ASP A 63 -4.99 9.43 16.43
C ASP A 63 -4.99 8.55 17.68
N ASN A 64 -5.87 8.83 18.63
CA ASN A 64 -5.93 8.16 19.94
C ASN A 64 -6.35 6.68 19.84
N ILE A 65 -7.04 6.27 18.77
CA ILE A 65 -7.53 4.88 18.61
C ILE A 65 -6.68 4.11 17.60
N THR A 66 -6.41 4.70 16.44
CA THR A 66 -5.65 4.00 15.39
C THR A 66 -4.14 4.11 15.59
N GLY A 67 -3.67 5.08 16.38
CA GLY A 67 -2.23 5.34 16.56
C GLY A 67 -1.56 5.90 15.30
N GLU A 68 -2.31 6.31 14.28
CA GLU A 68 -1.74 6.88 13.06
C GLU A 68 -1.16 8.27 13.31
N ARG A 69 0.08 8.47 12.87
CA ARG A 69 0.77 9.75 12.96
C ARG A 69 0.40 10.64 11.79
N SER A 70 -0.14 11.82 12.10
CA SER A 70 -0.42 12.90 11.15
C SER A 70 0.48 14.10 11.43
N ILE A 71 0.84 14.84 10.37
CA ILE A 71 1.60 16.08 10.48
C ILE A 71 0.63 17.23 10.27
N VAL A 72 0.54 18.13 11.23
CA VAL A 72 -0.38 19.27 11.20
C VAL A 72 0.42 20.56 11.34
N ASN A 73 0.02 21.59 10.60
CA ASN A 73 0.58 22.93 10.81
C ASN A 73 0.22 23.42 12.22
N ARG A 74 1.20 23.99 12.95
CA ARG A 74 1.00 24.46 14.34
C ARG A 74 -0.19 25.41 14.51
N ASN A 75 -0.48 26.25 13.50
CA ASN A 75 -1.63 27.16 13.54
C ASN A 75 -2.98 26.42 13.54
N MET A 76 -3.02 25.22 12.96
CA MET A 76 -4.22 24.37 12.88
C MET A 76 -4.31 23.39 14.05
N LEU A 77 -3.30 23.32 14.91
CA LEU A 77 -3.22 22.32 15.99
C LEU A 77 -4.38 22.45 16.97
N VAL A 78 -4.74 23.68 17.38
CA VAL A 78 -5.86 23.92 18.31
C VAL A 78 -7.19 23.41 17.72
N GLY A 79 -7.43 23.71 16.44
CA GLY A 79 -8.64 23.27 15.74
C GLY A 79 -8.69 21.76 15.49
N GLN A 80 -7.54 21.10 15.36
CA GLN A 80 -7.48 19.64 15.22
C GLN A 80 -7.62 18.93 16.57
N LEU A 81 -6.98 19.42 17.63
CA LEU A 81 -7.11 18.87 18.99
C LEU A 81 -8.52 19.07 19.58
N ALA A 82 -9.24 20.11 19.15
CA ALA A 82 -10.62 20.34 19.57
C ALA A 82 -11.64 19.39 18.92
N LYS A 83 -11.24 18.60 17.90
CA LYS A 83 -12.16 17.68 17.22
C LYS A 83 -12.53 16.51 18.15
N ARG A 84 -13.82 16.39 18.39
CA ARG A 84 -14.44 15.30 19.14
C ARG A 84 -15.12 14.32 18.17
N ARG A 85 -15.08 13.04 18.52
CA ARG A 85 -15.85 11.99 17.83
C ARG A 85 -17.30 11.98 18.34
N GLU A 86 -18.15 11.20 17.70
CA GLU A 86 -19.54 10.96 18.10
C GLU A 86 -19.66 10.46 19.56
N ASP A 87 -18.64 9.74 20.05
CA ASP A 87 -18.55 9.27 21.43
C ASP A 87 -18.05 10.33 22.44
N GLY A 88 -17.80 11.57 21.99
CA GLY A 88 -17.31 12.68 22.83
C GLY A 88 -15.81 12.67 23.15
N SER A 89 -15.09 11.60 22.80
CA SER A 89 -13.64 11.46 22.95
C SER A 89 -12.85 12.34 21.96
N LEU A 90 -11.64 12.74 22.37
CA LEU A 90 -10.71 13.49 21.53
C LEU A 90 -10.19 12.59 20.41
N VAL A 91 -10.30 13.05 19.16
CA VAL A 91 -9.83 12.30 17.98
C VAL A 91 -8.30 12.23 17.95
N PHE A 92 -7.65 13.28 18.42
CA PHE A 92 -6.23 13.51 18.24
C PHE A 92 -5.55 13.79 19.59
N THR A 93 -4.36 13.21 19.78
CA THR A 93 -3.49 13.42 20.93
C THR A 93 -2.09 13.84 20.48
N THR A 94 -1.41 14.60 21.33
CA THR A 94 -0.04 15.06 21.09
C THR A 94 1.00 14.16 21.78
N ARG A 95 0.54 13.09 22.44
CA ARG A 95 1.41 12.07 23.00
C ARG A 95 1.19 10.77 22.22
N ASN A 96 2.27 10.09 21.88
CA ASN A 96 2.16 8.78 21.24
C ASN A 96 1.34 7.83 22.13
N PRO A 97 0.16 7.35 21.69
CA PRO A 97 -0.69 6.47 22.50
C PRO A 97 -0.10 5.07 22.65
N GLY A 98 1.04 4.75 22.01
CA GLY A 98 1.69 3.43 22.09
C GLY A 98 0.95 2.36 21.28
N ILE A 99 -0.15 2.71 20.64
CA ILE A 99 -0.92 1.84 19.76
C ILE A 99 -0.22 1.81 18.40
N THR A 100 0.20 0.61 17.97
CA THR A 100 0.76 0.44 16.63
C THR A 100 -0.39 0.27 15.64
N PRO A 101 -0.52 1.12 14.61
CA PRO A 101 -1.59 1.00 13.63
C PRO A 101 -1.51 -0.37 12.95
N TRP A 102 -2.66 -1.04 12.79
CA TRP A 102 -2.69 -2.30 12.08
C TRP A 102 -2.25 -2.10 10.64
N ARG A 103 -1.11 -2.69 10.31
CA ARG A 103 -0.55 -2.78 8.96
C ARG A 103 -0.64 -4.26 8.63
N GLY A 104 -1.39 -4.64 7.60
CA GLY A 104 -1.49 -6.07 7.30
C GLY A 104 -0.17 -6.66 6.86
N GLU A 105 -0.13 -7.97 6.90
CA GLU A 105 1.09 -8.77 6.72
C GLU A 105 1.28 -9.25 5.27
N VAL A 106 0.35 -8.87 4.38
CA VAL A 106 0.37 -9.37 3.00
C VAL A 106 1.52 -8.71 2.25
N LYS A 107 2.42 -9.57 1.77
CA LYS A 107 3.58 -9.19 0.96
C LYS A 107 3.18 -9.06 -0.50
N CYS A 108 3.99 -8.33 -1.24
CA CYS A 108 3.88 -8.24 -2.69
C CYS A 108 4.26 -9.57 -3.35
N ILE A 109 3.67 -9.89 -4.51
CA ILE A 109 4.05 -11.06 -5.32
C ILE A 109 5.53 -11.00 -5.74
N LEU A 110 6.04 -9.79 -5.99
CA LEU A 110 7.45 -9.54 -6.34
C LEU A 110 8.35 -9.35 -5.10
N HIS A 111 7.88 -9.76 -3.92
CA HIS A 111 8.67 -9.67 -2.69
C HIS A 111 9.82 -10.68 -2.69
N PRO A 112 10.99 -10.37 -2.09
CA PRO A 112 12.10 -11.32 -1.98
C PRO A 112 11.74 -12.64 -1.31
N ASP A 113 10.78 -12.61 -0.39
CA ASP A 113 10.34 -13.80 0.35
C ASP A 113 9.21 -14.58 -0.36
N ASP A 114 8.80 -14.18 -1.56
CA ASP A 114 7.74 -14.90 -2.28
C ASP A 114 8.27 -16.26 -2.79
N PRO A 115 7.51 -17.37 -2.65
CA PRO A 115 7.96 -18.69 -3.09
C PRO A 115 8.27 -18.76 -4.60
N ASN A 116 7.59 -17.96 -5.42
CA ASN A 116 7.80 -17.93 -6.86
C ASN A 116 8.86 -16.91 -7.28
N ARG A 117 9.58 -16.31 -6.33
CA ARG A 117 10.53 -15.24 -6.61
C ARG A 117 11.60 -15.64 -7.62
N ARG A 118 12.12 -16.86 -7.54
CA ARG A 118 13.13 -17.36 -8.48
C ARG A 118 12.62 -17.35 -9.93
N ALA A 119 11.37 -17.77 -10.15
CA ALA A 119 10.78 -17.76 -11.49
C ALA A 119 10.62 -16.32 -12.02
N TYR A 120 10.30 -15.37 -11.15
CA TYR A 120 10.21 -13.95 -11.52
C TYR A 120 11.58 -13.31 -11.77
N ASP A 121 12.62 -13.72 -11.05
CA ASP A 121 14.00 -13.29 -11.30
C ASP A 121 14.52 -13.79 -12.65
N ASP A 122 14.21 -15.04 -13.00
CA ASP A 122 14.56 -15.63 -14.30
C ASP A 122 13.87 -14.89 -15.47
N LEU A 123 12.68 -14.32 -15.22
CA LEU A 123 11.96 -13.45 -16.16
C LEU A 123 12.48 -12.00 -16.17
N GLY A 124 13.41 -11.65 -15.28
CA GLY A 124 13.97 -10.30 -15.17
C GLY A 124 13.05 -9.29 -14.49
N LEU A 125 12.07 -9.72 -13.70
CA LEU A 125 11.14 -8.83 -12.99
C LEU A 125 11.81 -8.18 -11.77
N ALA A 126 11.46 -6.92 -11.50
CA ALA A 126 12.07 -6.15 -10.42
C ALA A 126 11.55 -6.56 -9.03
N VAL A 127 12.38 -6.34 -8.01
CA VAL A 127 12.08 -6.66 -6.60
C VAL A 127 11.26 -5.57 -5.94
N CYS A 128 10.14 -5.95 -5.31
CA CYS A 128 9.36 -5.03 -4.48
C CYS A 128 9.50 -5.36 -2.99
N LYS A 129 9.94 -4.38 -2.18
CA LYS A 129 10.10 -4.54 -0.71
C LYS A 129 8.82 -4.32 0.09
N LYS A 130 7.66 -4.15 -0.57
CA LYS A 130 6.40 -3.83 0.10
C LYS A 130 5.85 -5.08 0.79
N SER A 131 5.81 -5.02 2.13
CA SER A 131 5.38 -6.13 2.99
C SER A 131 4.15 -5.82 3.85
N ASN A 132 3.64 -4.59 3.81
CA ASN A 132 2.67 -4.10 4.79
C ASN A 132 1.26 -3.85 4.23
N MET A 133 0.76 -4.77 3.40
CA MET A 133 -0.57 -4.62 2.78
C MET A 133 -1.66 -5.33 3.60
N PRO A 134 -2.85 -4.71 3.75
CA PRO A 134 -3.92 -5.24 4.60
C PRO A 134 -4.61 -6.51 4.05
N ASN A 135 -4.68 -6.66 2.72
CA ASN A 135 -5.35 -7.81 2.09
C ASN A 135 -4.80 -8.04 0.67
N THR A 136 -5.05 -9.22 0.11
CA THR A 136 -4.72 -9.64 -1.27
C THR A 136 -5.30 -8.70 -2.33
N TYR A 137 -6.48 -8.10 -2.10
CA TYR A 137 -7.03 -7.08 -2.99
C TYR A 137 -6.13 -5.85 -3.10
N GLN A 138 -5.58 -5.38 -1.97
CA GLN A 138 -4.66 -4.23 -1.97
C GLN A 138 -3.30 -4.59 -2.56
N MET A 139 -2.88 -5.85 -2.42
CA MET A 139 -1.73 -6.40 -3.15
C MET A 139 -1.95 -6.35 -4.66
N ARG A 140 -3.11 -6.80 -5.16
CA ARG A 140 -3.46 -6.70 -6.59
C ARG A 140 -3.47 -5.25 -7.06
N ARG A 141 -4.12 -4.36 -6.32
CA ARG A 141 -4.16 -2.92 -6.66
C ARG A 141 -2.78 -2.27 -6.63
N HIS A 142 -1.90 -2.72 -5.74
CA HIS A 142 -0.49 -2.29 -5.71
C HIS A 142 0.25 -2.74 -6.97
N MET A 143 0.05 -3.98 -7.41
CA MET A 143 0.56 -4.48 -8.69
C MET A 143 0.07 -3.66 -9.88
N GLU A 144 -1.23 -3.47 -10.02
CA GLU A 144 -1.82 -2.72 -11.13
C GLU A 144 -1.32 -1.26 -11.22
N LYS A 145 -1.01 -0.63 -10.07
CA LYS A 145 -0.61 0.78 -10.02
C LYS A 145 0.89 1.03 -10.02
N ARG A 146 1.67 0.20 -9.33
CA ARG A 146 3.12 0.40 -9.17
C ARG A 146 3.96 -0.51 -10.05
N HIS A 147 3.45 -1.69 -10.40
CA HIS A 147 4.15 -2.72 -11.16
C HIS A 147 3.30 -3.16 -12.34
N LYS A 148 2.78 -2.18 -13.10
CA LYS A 148 1.78 -2.42 -14.14
C LYS A 148 2.31 -3.36 -15.23
N ALA A 149 3.57 -3.18 -15.63
CA ALA A 149 4.20 -3.96 -16.70
C ALA A 149 4.53 -5.39 -16.25
N GLU A 150 5.07 -5.54 -15.05
CA GLU A 150 5.39 -6.83 -14.45
C GLU A 150 4.11 -7.63 -14.19
N TYR A 151 3.06 -6.96 -13.72
CA TYR A 151 1.76 -7.59 -13.50
C TYR A 151 1.10 -8.04 -14.80
N SER A 152 1.16 -7.25 -15.88
CA SER A 152 0.66 -7.71 -17.18
C SER A 152 1.43 -8.92 -17.70
N ALA A 153 2.76 -8.94 -17.56
CA ALA A 153 3.58 -10.09 -17.96
C ALA A 153 3.22 -11.36 -17.17
N ILE A 154 3.05 -11.24 -15.85
CA ILE A 154 2.62 -12.37 -15.01
C ILE A 154 1.24 -12.86 -15.44
N GLN A 155 0.29 -11.96 -15.71
CA GLN A 155 -1.04 -12.33 -16.15
C GLN A 155 -1.04 -13.04 -17.51
N GLU A 156 -0.20 -12.60 -18.45
CA GLU A 156 -0.04 -13.25 -19.76
C GLU A 156 0.52 -14.66 -19.60
N ILE A 157 1.55 -14.84 -18.78
CA ILE A 157 2.15 -16.16 -18.51
C ILE A 157 1.12 -17.10 -17.87
N GLU A 158 0.37 -16.62 -16.87
CA GLU A 158 -0.68 -17.43 -16.23
C GLU A 158 -1.80 -17.80 -17.21
N LYS A 159 -2.18 -16.88 -18.09
CA LYS A 159 -3.20 -17.13 -19.11
C LYS A 159 -2.72 -18.17 -20.11
N ASP A 160 -1.50 -18.04 -20.61
CA ASP A 160 -0.90 -18.98 -21.56
C ASP A 160 -0.68 -20.36 -20.95
N ALA A 161 -0.38 -20.44 -19.64
CA ALA A 161 -0.30 -21.70 -18.92
C ALA A 161 -1.68 -22.38 -18.83
N LYS A 162 -2.71 -21.64 -18.43
CA LYS A 162 -4.10 -22.14 -18.35
C LYS A 162 -4.63 -22.60 -19.70
N GLU A 163 -4.34 -21.87 -20.77
CA GLU A 163 -4.76 -22.25 -22.12
C GLU A 163 -4.06 -23.52 -22.62
N ARG A 164 -2.78 -23.69 -22.30
CA ARG A 164 -2.04 -24.93 -22.60
C ARG A 164 -2.58 -26.12 -21.82
N GLU A 165 -2.86 -25.94 -20.53
CA GLU A 165 -3.48 -26.96 -19.69
C GLU A 165 -4.87 -27.35 -20.22
N ALA A 166 -5.71 -26.37 -20.58
CA ALA A 166 -7.03 -26.61 -21.14
C ALA A 166 -6.98 -27.40 -22.47
N ARG A 167 -6.07 -27.05 -23.37
CA ARG A 167 -5.85 -27.79 -24.63
C ARG A 167 -5.42 -29.23 -24.36
N SER A 168 -4.42 -29.42 -23.48
CA SER A 168 -3.94 -30.76 -23.13
C SER A 168 -5.02 -31.62 -22.46
N PHE A 169 -5.87 -31.01 -21.63
CA PHE A 169 -7.00 -31.68 -21.00
C PHE A 169 -8.04 -32.10 -22.04
N GLN A 170 -8.42 -31.20 -22.96
CA GLN A 170 -9.35 -31.50 -24.04
C GLN A 170 -8.85 -32.63 -24.97
N GLU A 171 -7.57 -32.59 -25.35
CA GLU A 171 -6.94 -33.65 -26.15
C GLU A 171 -6.97 -35.00 -25.42
N SER A 172 -6.63 -35.01 -24.12
CA SER A 172 -6.66 -36.23 -23.31
C SER A 172 -8.07 -36.82 -23.18
N LEU A 173 -9.08 -35.95 -23.03
CA LEU A 173 -10.48 -36.33 -22.91
C LEU A 173 -11.00 -36.91 -24.24
N MET A 174 -10.72 -36.25 -25.37
CA MET A 174 -11.09 -36.77 -26.69
C MET A 174 -10.43 -38.12 -26.97
N LYS A 175 -9.16 -38.29 -26.61
CA LYS A 175 -8.44 -39.55 -26.77
C LYS A 175 -9.05 -40.68 -25.94
N GLN A 176 -9.48 -40.39 -24.70
CA GLN A 176 -10.19 -41.35 -23.87
C GLN A 176 -11.57 -41.72 -24.45
N MET A 177 -12.32 -40.74 -24.97
CA MET A 177 -13.62 -41.00 -25.61
C MET A 177 -13.48 -41.82 -26.91
N ALA A 178 -12.47 -41.53 -27.73
CA ALA A 178 -12.17 -42.27 -28.96
C ALA A 178 -11.76 -43.73 -28.68
N ASN A 179 -11.00 -43.98 -27.61
CA ASN A 179 -10.65 -45.35 -27.21
C ASN A 179 -11.85 -46.14 -26.65
N GLN A 180 -12.83 -45.48 -26.03
CA GLN A 180 -14.04 -46.14 -25.53
C GLN A 180 -15.03 -46.51 -26.65
N SER A 181 -15.10 -45.71 -27.73
CA SER A 181 -16.02 -45.99 -28.85
C SER A 181 -15.51 -47.06 -29.83
N GLY A 182 -14.21 -47.34 -29.85
CA GLY A 182 -13.60 -48.40 -30.68
C GLY A 182 -13.64 -49.83 -30.10
N GLY A 183 -14.07 -50.01 -28.85
CA GLY A 183 -13.99 -51.29 -28.12
C GLY A 183 -15.18 -52.25 -28.29
N THR A 184 -16.27 -51.85 -28.94
CA THR A 184 -17.51 -52.64 -29.02
C THR A 184 -17.62 -53.45 -30.32
N SER A 185 -16.57 -54.18 -30.71
CA SER A 185 -16.64 -55.11 -31.85
C SER A 185 -17.29 -56.43 -31.44
N VAL A 186 -18.58 -56.51 -31.74
CA VAL A 186 -19.49 -57.68 -31.79
C VAL A 186 -18.76 -59.02 -32.04
N THR A 187 -18.60 -59.84 -31.00
CA THR A 187 -18.28 -61.26 -31.16
C THR A 187 -19.51 -62.02 -31.65
N ARG A 188 -19.68 -62.12 -32.97
CA ARG A 188 -20.72 -62.93 -33.61
C ARG A 188 -20.41 -64.42 -33.41
N ARG A 189 -20.96 -65.03 -32.35
CA ARG A 189 -20.88 -66.48 -32.13
C ARG A 189 -21.61 -67.20 -33.28
N LYS A 190 -20.85 -67.90 -34.14
CA LYS A 190 -21.40 -68.82 -35.14
C LYS A 190 -21.98 -70.04 -34.44
N ALA A 191 -23.31 -70.21 -34.47
CA ALA A 191 -23.96 -71.45 -34.10
C ALA A 191 -23.65 -72.51 -35.18
N LYS A 192 -23.05 -73.63 -34.76
CA LYS A 192 -22.71 -74.77 -35.62
C LYS A 192 -23.83 -75.81 -35.51
N LYS A 193 -24.25 -76.23 -36.70
CA LYS A 193 -25.21 -77.25 -37.14
C LYS A 193 -25.37 -78.47 -36.24
#